data_AF-A0A7X7L6V4-F1
#
_entry.id   AF-A0A7X7L6V4-F1
#
_cell.length_a   1.000
_cell.length_b   1.000
_cell.length_c   1.000
_cell.angle_alpha   90.00
_cell.angle_beta   90.00
_cell.angle_gamma   90.00
#
_symmetry.space_group_name_H-M   'P 1'
#
loop_
_entity.id
_entity.type
_entity.pdbx_description
1 polymer ?
#
loop_
_entity_poly.entity_id
_entity_poly.type
_entity_poly.pdbx_seq_one_letter_code
_entity_poly.pdbx_strand_id
1 'polypeptide(L)' 'MEKILKEFKVFFDEENKEKAVKYIMDKLESKQMDVITLYSKILTPLLNNLQCDLDDKKICIWKEH' A
#
# COMPACT_ATOMS: atom_id res chain seq x y z
N MET A 1 -3.07 -11.45 -7.09
CA MET A 1 -3.09 -10.26 -6.20
C MET A 1 -1.97 -10.26 -5.16
N GLU A 2 -1.61 -11.39 -4.55
CA GLU A 2 -0.54 -11.44 -3.53
C GLU A 2 0.80 -10.82 -3.97
N LYS A 3 1.22 -11.07 -5.23
CA LYS A 3 2.43 -10.46 -5.80
C LYS A 3 2.36 -8.93 -5.80
N ILE A 4 1.26 -8.37 -6.31
CA ILE A 4 1.02 -6.92 -6.38
C ILE A 4 0.98 -6.32 -4.96
N LEU A 5 0.35 -7.01 -4.01
CA LEU A 5 0.32 -6.57 -2.61
C LEU A 5 1.74 -6.50 -2.01
N LYS A 6 2.56 -7.54 -2.20
CA LYS A 6 3.93 -7.58 -1.69
C LYS A 6 4.80 -6.48 -2.30
N GLU A 7 4.72 -6.30 -3.61
CA GLU A 7 5.47 -5.25 -4.33
C GLU A 7 5.02 -3.85 -3.90
N PHE A 8 3.71 -3.61 -3.81
CA PHE A 8 3.17 -2.34 -3.35
C PHE A 8 3.56 -2.06 -1.89
N LYS A 9 3.56 -3.07 -1.02
CA LYS A 9 3.96 -2.92 0.39
C LYS A 9 5.37 -2.38 0.54
N VAL A 10 6.31 -2.77 -0.32
CA VAL A 10 7.68 -2.22 -0.29
C VAL A 10 7.65 -0.70 -0.49
N PHE A 11 6.95 -0.21 -1.52
CA PHE A 11 6.85 1.23 -1.75
C PHE A 11 6.10 1.97 -0.65
N PHE A 12 5.10 1.32 -0.05
CA PHE A 12 4.34 1.85 1.06
C PHE A 12 5.20 1.99 2.33
N ASP A 13 5.94 0.95 2.71
CA ASP A 13 6.81 0.95 3.90
C ASP A 13 7.97 1.95 3.77
N GLU A 14 8.46 2.16 2.55
CA GLU A 14 9.48 3.16 2.20
C GLU A 14 8.92 4.60 2.14
N GLU A 15 7.61 4.79 2.35
CA GLU A 15 6.89 6.06 2.16
C GLU A 15 7.13 6.69 0.78
N ASN A 16 7.42 5.86 -0.23
CA ASN A 16 7.74 6.30 -1.58
C ASN A 16 6.46 6.57 -2.38
N LYS A 17 5.83 7.71 -2.10
CA LYS A 17 4.52 8.10 -2.65
C LYS A 17 4.49 8.08 -4.18
N GLU A 18 5.54 8.58 -4.82
CA GLU A 18 5.61 8.64 -6.29
C GLU A 18 5.63 7.26 -6.93
N LYS A 19 6.51 6.35 -6.44
CA LYS A 19 6.57 4.98 -6.97
C LYS A 19 5.30 4.20 -6.64
N ALA A 20 4.74 4.37 -5.45
CA ALA A 20 3.50 3.71 -5.06
C ALA A 20 2.34 4.06 -6.00
N VAL A 21 2.14 5.34 -6.29
CA VAL A 21 1.09 5.80 -7.21
C VAL A 21 1.36 5.32 -8.63
N LYS A 22 2.57 5.54 -9.16
CA LYS A 22 2.92 5.10 -10.53
C LYS A 22 2.74 3.60 -10.72
N TYR A 23 3.13 2.81 -9.73
CA TYR A 23 2.97 1.35 -9.78
C TYR A 23 1.50 0.94 -9.85
N ILE A 24 0.62 1.51 -9.01
CA ILE A 24 -0.81 1.18 -9.05
C ILE A 24 -1.46 1.64 -10.36
N MET A 25 -1.10 2.84 -10.84
CA MET A 25 -1.61 3.34 -12.12
C MET A 25 -1.23 2.41 -13.27
N ASP A 26 0.02 1.94 -13.34
CA ASP A 26 0.45 0.94 -14.33
C ASP A 26 -0.40 -0.34 -14.28
N LYS A 27 -0.73 -0.85 -13.09
CA LYS A 27 -1.57 -2.06 -12.95
C LYS A 27 -3.03 -1.84 -13.36
N LEU A 28 -3.57 -0.65 -13.12
CA LEU A 28 -4.91 -0.27 -13.56
C LEU A 28 -4.97 -0.07 -15.08
N GLU A 29 -4.01 0.67 -15.65
CA GLU A 29 -3.94 0.97 -17.08
C GLU A 29 -3.69 -0.29 -17.92
N SER A 30 -2.83 -1.19 -17.45
CA SER A 30 -2.57 -2.49 -18.06
C SER A 30 -3.69 -3.52 -17.83
N LYS A 31 -4.78 -3.14 -17.14
CA LYS A 31 -5.91 -4.00 -16.78
C LYS A 31 -5.51 -5.26 -16.00
N GLN A 32 -4.38 -5.23 -15.30
CA GLN A 32 -3.95 -6.32 -14.40
C GLN A 32 -4.82 -6.38 -13.13
N MET A 33 -5.52 -5.30 -12.82
CA MET A 33 -6.52 -5.21 -11.77
C MET A 33 -7.50 -4.06 -12.05
N ASP A 34 -8.66 -4.10 -11.41
CA ASP A 34 -9.61 -2.98 -11.40
C ASP A 34 -9.59 -2.23 -10.05
N VAL A 35 -10.33 -1.13 -10.00
CA VAL A 35 -10.42 -0.28 -8.80
C VAL A 35 -11.03 -1.04 -7.62
N ILE A 36 -12.04 -1.89 -7.84
CA ILE A 36 -12.66 -2.67 -6.75
C ILE A 36 -11.65 -3.63 -6.12
N THR A 37 -10.83 -4.27 -6.96
CA THR A 37 -9.75 -5.17 -6.55
C THR A 37 -8.64 -4.40 -5.84
N LEU A 38 -8.31 -3.18 -6.28
CA LEU A 38 -7.37 -2.29 -5.58
C LEU A 38 -7.79 -2.07 -4.14
N TYR A 39 -9.02 -1.62 -3.93
CA TYR A 39 -9.52 -1.38 -2.58
C TYR A 39 -9.56 -2.68 -1.77
N SER A 40 -10.26 -3.70 -2.25
CA SER A 40 -10.55 -4.89 -1.46
C SER A 40 -9.37 -5.84 -1.24
N LYS A 41 -8.39 -5.89 -2.16
CA LYS A 41 -7.29 -6.88 -2.12
C LYS A 41 -5.92 -6.27 -1.88
N ILE A 42 -5.75 -4.95 -2.07
CA ILE A 42 -4.46 -4.29 -1.88
C ILE A 42 -4.54 -3.30 -0.71
N LEU A 43 -5.36 -2.27 -0.80
CA LEU A 43 -5.39 -1.18 0.17
C LEU A 43 -5.98 -1.62 1.52
N THR A 44 -7.16 -2.22 1.53
CA THR A 44 -7.83 -2.67 2.76
C THR A 44 -6.95 -3.60 3.61
N PRO A 45 -6.38 -4.72 3.10
CA PRO A 45 -5.57 -5.59 3.93
C PRO A 45 -4.27 -4.93 4.39
N LEU A 46 -3.72 -3.99 3.63
CA LEU A 46 -2.49 -3.32 3.99
C LEU A 46 -2.72 -2.28 5.11
N LEU A 47 -3.78 -1.48 5.00
CA LEU A 47 -4.17 -0.49 6.02
C LEU A 47 -4.66 -1.16 7.31
N ASN A 48 -5.46 -2.22 7.21
CA ASN A 48 -5.97 -2.93 8.40
C ASN A 48 -4.87 -3.67 9.18
N ASN A 49 -3.76 -4.02 8.52
CA ASN A 49 -2.63 -4.70 9.15
C ASN A 49 -1.41 -3.79 9.29
N LEU A 50 -1.64 -2.47 9.32
CA LEU A 50 -0.58 -1.51 9.61
C LEU A 50 -0.15 -1.71 11.07
N GLN A 51 0.94 -2.46 11.27
CA GLN A 51 1.55 -2.66 12.57
C GLN A 51 2.72 -1.70 12.69
N CYS A 52 2.65 -0.80 13.67
CA CYS A 52 3.78 0.02 14.06
C CYS A 52 4.65 -0.73 15.07
N ASP A 53 5.79 -1.25 14.62
CA ASP A 53 6.86 -1.77 15.49
C ASP A 53 7.73 -0.63 16.05
N LEU A 54 7.11 0.49 16.41
CA LEU A 54 7.79 1.66 16.98
C LEU A 54 7.36 1.85 18.43
N ASP A 55 8.34 1.97 19.33
CA ASP A 55 8.09 2.31 20.74
C ASP A 55 7.42 3.69 20.88
N ASP A 56 7.67 4.60 19.92
CA ASP A 56 7.05 5.92 19.89
C ASP A 56 5.71 5.91 19.12
N LYS A 57 4.62 5.91 19.90
CA LYS A 57 3.24 5.99 19.40
C LYS A 57 2.95 7.26 18.60
N LYS A 58 3.65 8.38 18.82
CA LYS A 58 3.44 9.60 18.03
C LYS A 58 3.92 9.40 16.60
N ILE A 59 5.10 8.80 16.43
CA ILE A 59 5.65 8.50 15.10
C ILE A 59 4.73 7.54 14.36
N CYS A 60 4.13 6.57 15.06
CA CYS A 60 3.14 5.67 14.47
C CYS A 60 1.94 6.40 13.86
N ILE A 61 1.32 7.34 14.59
CA ILE A 61 0.17 8.10 14.10
C ILE A 61 0.53 8.90 12.83
N TRP A 62 1.74 9.46 12.78
CA TRP A 62 2.22 10.19 11.60
C TRP A 62 2.49 9.28 10.41
N LYS A 63 2.89 8.02 10.63
CA LYS A 63 3.09 7.03 9.57
C LYS A 63 1.79 6.43 9.04
N GLU A 64 0.76 6.35 9.89
CA GLU A 64 -0.58 5.92 9.48
C GLU A 64 -1.24 6.95 8.55
N HIS A 65 -0.93 8.24 8.73
CA HIS A 65 -1.52 9.37 8.00
C HIS A 65 -0.84 9.64 6.65
#